data_AF-A0A9Q0Q4Z6-F1
#
_entry.id   AF-A0A9Q0Q4Z6-F1
#
_cell.length_a   1.000
_cell.length_b   1.000
_cell.length_c   1.000
_cell.angle_alpha   90.00
_cell.angle_beta   90.00
_cell.angle_gamma   90.00
#
_symmetry.space_group_name_H-M   'P 1'
#
loop_
_entity.id
_entity.type
_entity.pdbx_description
1 polymer ?
#
loop_
_entity_poly.entity_id
_entity_poly.type
_entity_poly.pdbx_seq_one_letter_code
_entity_poly.pdbx_strand_id
1 'polypeptide(L)'
;MACPAEPHRVIIRNEPPSQLQNHPSHTARPPVSFQQFSGYITVDEKQRRSLFYYFVEAETSPASKPLVLWLNGGPGCSSVGAGAFVEHGPFRPTTGNSLVRNEYSWNKEANMLYLESPAGVGFSYSANDSFYSYVTDEITGFHKLSIIFVPLHDN
;
A
#
# COMPACT_ATOMS: atom_id res chain seq x y z
N MET A 1 13.22 -6.63 -15.67
CA MET A 1 13.55 -5.19 -15.59
C MET A 1 12.80 -4.66 -14.39
N ALA A 2 13.45 -4.58 -13.22
CA ALA A 2 12.83 -4.12 -11.99
C ALA A 2 12.60 -2.60 -12.09
N CYS A 3 11.44 -2.10 -11.68
CA CYS A 3 11.24 -0.65 -11.55
C CYS A 3 12.30 -0.10 -10.57
N PRO A 4 13.10 0.90 -10.96
CA PRO A 4 14.03 1.55 -10.04
C PRO A 4 13.20 2.34 -9.04
N ALA A 5 13.03 1.80 -7.84
CA ALA A 5 12.57 2.55 -6.67
C ALA A 5 13.79 2.83 -5.79
N GLU A 6 14.31 4.05 -5.87
CA GLU A 6 15.29 4.54 -4.90
C GLU A 6 14.66 4.48 -3.49
N PRO A 7 15.36 3.95 -2.47
CA PRO A 7 14.79 3.73 -1.14
C PRO A 7 14.73 5.05 -0.36
N HIS A 8 13.82 5.94 -0.74
CA HIS A 8 13.41 7.04 0.14
C HIS A 8 12.38 6.51 1.13
N ARG A 9 12.78 6.42 2.40
CA ARG A 9 11.96 5.93 3.51
C ARG A 9 10.79 6.89 3.76
N VAL A 10 9.64 6.63 3.15
CA VAL A 10 8.38 7.33 3.47
C VAL A 10 7.79 6.68 4.72
N ILE A 11 7.84 7.37 5.86
CA ILE A 11 7.24 6.91 7.11
C ILE A 11 5.78 7.37 7.16
N ILE A 12 4.84 6.45 6.97
CA ILE A 12 3.42 6.65 7.25
C ILE A 12 3.18 6.32 8.73
N ARG A 13 2.85 7.31 9.57
CA ARG A 13 2.40 7.08 10.96
C ARG A 13 0.89 7.18 11.04
N ASN A 14 0.25 6.17 11.65
CA ASN A 14 -1.14 6.24 12.07
C ASN A 14 -1.22 7.01 13.40
N GLU A 15 -1.69 8.25 13.35
CA GLU A 15 -2.07 9.02 14.54
C GLU A 15 -3.53 9.47 14.38
N PRO A 16 -4.36 9.39 15.44
CA PRO A 16 -5.72 9.90 15.42
C PRO A 16 -5.74 11.40 15.05
N PRO A 17 -6.75 11.89 14.31
CA PRO A 17 -6.86 13.30 13.94
C PRO A 17 -6.75 14.27 15.13
N SER A 18 -7.15 13.84 16.32
CA SER A 18 -7.14 14.62 17.56
C SER A 18 -5.75 14.82 18.19
N GLN A 19 -4.74 14.05 17.80
CA GLN A 19 -3.38 14.13 18.39
C GLN A 19 -2.44 15.08 17.62
N LEU A 20 -2.92 15.72 16.55
CA LEU A 20 -2.09 16.48 15.60
C LEU A 20 -1.94 17.98 15.90
N GLN A 21 -2.52 18.51 16.98
CA GLN A 21 -2.54 19.96 17.22
C GLN A 21 -1.34 20.51 18.02
N ASN A 22 -0.52 19.70 18.70
CA ASN A 22 0.34 20.22 19.79
C ASN A 22 1.82 19.74 19.88
N HIS A 23 2.46 19.16 18.85
CA HIS A 23 3.88 18.73 18.97
C HIS A 23 4.87 19.58 18.12
N PRO A 24 5.98 20.12 18.70
CA PRO A 24 6.83 21.13 18.03
C PRO A 24 7.74 20.62 16.90
N SER A 25 7.70 19.33 16.56
CA SER A 25 8.66 18.70 15.65
C SER A 25 8.08 18.24 14.31
N HIS A 26 6.93 18.76 13.89
CA HIS A 26 6.26 18.32 12.67
C HIS A 26 6.76 19.12 11.46
N THR A 27 7.62 18.50 10.66
CA THR A 27 7.79 18.90 9.26
C THR A 27 6.44 18.87 8.55
N ALA A 28 6.17 19.90 7.74
CA ALA A 28 4.85 20.23 7.19
C ALA A 28 4.15 19.05 6.48
N ARG A 29 3.31 18.32 7.22
CA ARG A 29 2.36 17.36 6.64
C ARG A 29 1.19 18.17 6.08
N PRO A 30 0.85 18.05 4.79
CA PRO A 30 -0.33 18.71 4.26
C PRO A 30 -1.57 18.25 5.06
N PRO A 31 -2.43 19.18 5.52
CA PRO A 31 -3.66 18.80 6.21
C PRO A 31 -4.52 17.95 5.27
N VAL A 32 -4.88 16.75 5.71
CA VAL A 32 -5.67 15.79 4.93
C VAL A 32 -6.96 15.46 5.66
N SER A 33 -8.05 15.38 4.90
CA SER A 33 -9.42 15.16 5.40
C SER A 33 -9.84 13.69 5.38
N PHE A 34 -8.95 12.76 5.04
CA PHE A 34 -9.22 11.33 4.90
C PHE A 34 -8.27 10.49 5.73
N GLN A 35 -8.75 9.32 6.16
CA GLN A 35 -7.97 8.38 6.95
C GLN A 35 -7.11 7.50 6.06
N GLN A 36 -6.02 7.00 6.65
CA GLN A 36 -5.05 6.14 6.00
C GLN A 36 -4.64 5.07 6.99
N PHE A 37 -4.42 3.87 6.48
CA PHE A 37 -4.04 2.73 7.28
C PHE A 37 -2.96 1.94 6.55
N SER A 38 -2.07 1.33 7.31
CA SER A 38 -1.14 0.36 6.78
C SER A 38 -0.96 -0.78 7.76
N GLY A 39 -0.56 -1.93 7.25
CA GLY A 39 -0.42 -3.12 8.05
C GLY A 39 -0.09 -4.32 7.20
N TYR A 40 -0.31 -5.49 7.79
CA TYR A 40 0.00 -6.77 7.16
C TYR A 40 -1.22 -7.67 7.15
N ILE A 41 -1.40 -8.37 6.04
CA ILE A 41 -2.37 -9.47 5.89
C ILE A 41 -1.58 -10.76 5.82
N THR A 42 -1.74 -11.63 6.81
CA THR A 42 -1.13 -12.97 6.78
C THR A 42 -1.89 -13.85 5.79
N VAL A 43 -1.20 -14.35 4.78
CA VAL A 43 -1.77 -15.19 3.71
C VAL A 43 -1.34 -16.66 3.82
N ASP A 44 -0.31 -16.95 4.61
CA ASP A 44 0.09 -18.31 4.97
C ASP A 44 0.72 -18.29 6.37
N GLU A 45 -0.04 -18.71 7.38
CA GLU A 45 0.42 -18.78 8.78
C GLU A 45 1.58 -19.77 8.95
N LYS A 46 1.55 -20.91 8.25
CA LYS A 46 2.57 -21.96 8.39
C LYS A 46 3.92 -21.50 7.86
N GLN A 47 3.90 -20.77 6.75
CA GLN A 47 5.10 -20.21 6.11
C GLN A 47 5.41 -18.79 6.61
N ARG A 48 4.64 -18.28 7.58
CA ARG A 48 4.67 -16.89 8.09
C ARG A 48 4.82 -15.89 6.94
N ARG A 49 3.90 -15.97 5.99
CA ARG A 49 3.86 -15.11 4.80
C ARG A 49 2.83 -14.02 5.01
N SER A 50 3.29 -12.77 4.95
CA SER A 50 2.48 -11.59 5.19
C SER A 50 2.68 -10.57 4.08
N LEU A 51 1.56 -10.06 3.56
CA LEU A 51 1.53 -9.02 2.53
C LEU A 51 1.28 -7.67 3.17
N PHE A 52 2.11 -6.69 2.85
CA PHE A 52 1.93 -5.32 3.30
C PHE A 52 0.86 -4.62 2.47
N TYR A 53 -0.01 -3.88 3.14
CA TYR A 53 -1.01 -3.04 2.49
C TYR A 53 -0.90 -1.58 2.94
N TYR A 54 -1.30 -0.70 2.04
CA TYR A 54 -1.58 0.69 2.32
C TYR A 54 -2.99 1.00 1.83
N PHE A 55 -3.87 1.38 2.76
CA PHE A 55 -5.27 1.69 2.51
C PHE A 55 -5.51 3.18 2.75
N VAL A 56 -6.22 3.80 1.82
CA VAL A 56 -6.56 5.22 1.84
C VAL A 56 -8.05 5.35 1.62
N GLU A 57 -8.75 5.93 2.59
CA GLU A 57 -10.18 6.19 2.44
C GLU A 57 -10.44 7.25 1.36
N ALA A 58 -11.65 7.21 0.82
CA ALA A 58 -12.09 8.25 -0.11
C ALA A 58 -12.09 9.62 0.58
N GLU A 59 -11.80 10.69 -0.16
CA GLU A 59 -11.75 12.04 0.42
C GLU A 59 -13.11 12.53 0.94
N THR A 60 -14.19 12.00 0.36
CA THR A 60 -15.57 12.35 0.71
C THR A 60 -16.42 11.09 0.83
N SER A 61 -17.25 11.06 1.88
CA SER A 61 -18.20 9.98 2.18
C SER A 61 -17.64 8.55 1.94
N PRO A 62 -16.52 8.15 2.61
CA PRO A 62 -15.84 6.86 2.38
C PRO A 62 -16.77 5.66 2.34
N ALA A 63 -17.74 5.60 3.27
CA ALA A 63 -18.69 4.50 3.40
C ALA A 63 -19.61 4.31 2.17
N SER A 64 -19.78 5.34 1.34
CA SER A 64 -20.60 5.30 0.12
C SER A 64 -19.81 5.06 -1.16
N LYS A 65 -18.47 5.11 -1.10
CA LYS A 65 -17.58 5.01 -2.25
C LYS A 65 -17.08 3.57 -2.43
N PRO A 66 -16.79 3.15 -3.68
CA PRO A 66 -16.31 1.79 -3.94
C PRO A 66 -14.93 1.54 -3.31
N LEU A 67 -14.63 0.29 -3.01
CA LEU A 67 -13.28 -0.18 -2.72
C LEU A 67 -12.58 -0.57 -4.02
N VAL A 68 -11.39 -0.02 -4.25
CA VAL A 68 -10.55 -0.34 -5.41
C VAL A 68 -9.25 -0.96 -4.92
N LEU A 69 -9.04 -2.23 -5.27
CA LEU A 69 -7.76 -2.91 -5.10
C LEU A 69 -6.83 -2.56 -6.27
N TRP A 70 -5.64 -2.05 -5.97
CA TRP A 70 -4.61 -1.74 -6.95
C TRP A 70 -3.39 -2.66 -6.80
N LEU A 71 -2.98 -3.26 -7.91
CA LEU A 71 -1.86 -4.19 -8.01
C LEU A 71 -0.96 -3.77 -9.17
N ASN A 72 0.26 -3.32 -8.88
CA ASN A 72 1.25 -3.13 -9.93
C ASN A 72 1.75 -4.49 -10.45
N GLY A 73 2.15 -4.51 -11.74
CA GLY A 73 2.55 -5.70 -12.47
C GLY A 73 4.02 -6.11 -12.31
N GLY A 74 4.56 -6.73 -13.36
CA GLY A 74 5.84 -7.43 -13.36
C GLY A 74 5.86 -8.60 -12.36
N PRO A 75 7.01 -9.23 -12.16
CA PRO A 75 7.35 -9.81 -10.89
C PRO A 75 8.15 -8.76 -10.12
N GLY A 76 7.66 -8.32 -8.96
CA GLY A 76 8.50 -7.55 -8.03
C GLY A 76 8.21 -6.06 -7.88
N CYS A 77 7.36 -5.45 -8.70
CA CYS A 77 7.10 -4.02 -8.58
C CYS A 77 6.12 -3.71 -7.44
N SER A 78 6.49 -2.78 -6.57
CA SER A 78 5.67 -2.38 -5.42
C SER A 78 4.44 -1.57 -5.85
N SER A 79 3.25 -2.04 -5.46
CA SER A 79 1.99 -1.30 -5.63
C SER A 79 1.94 -0.02 -4.80
N VAL A 80 2.67 0.01 -3.69
CA VAL A 80 2.77 1.18 -2.82
C VAL A 80 3.73 2.19 -3.45
N GLY A 81 4.93 1.76 -3.82
CA GLY A 81 5.95 2.62 -4.44
C GLY A 81 5.49 3.22 -5.76
N ALA A 82 5.00 2.40 -6.70
CA ALA A 82 4.54 2.88 -8.00
C ALA A 82 3.11 3.44 -7.93
N GLY A 83 2.12 2.60 -7.63
CA GLY A 83 0.72 3.00 -7.63
C GLY A 83 0.40 4.16 -6.68
N ALA A 84 0.75 3.99 -5.39
CA ALA A 84 0.34 4.95 -4.37
C ALA A 84 1.16 6.25 -4.41
N PHE A 85 2.46 6.20 -4.68
CA PHE A 85 3.33 7.37 -4.57
C PHE A 85 3.77 7.97 -5.91
N VAL A 86 3.69 7.25 -7.02
CA VAL A 86 4.10 7.77 -8.34
C VAL A 86 2.90 8.02 -9.25
N GLU A 87 1.97 7.09 -9.31
CA GLU A 87 0.88 7.10 -10.30
C GLU A 87 -0.31 7.96 -9.81
N HIS A 88 -1.16 7.38 -8.95
CA HIS A 88 -2.51 7.92 -8.69
C HIS A 88 -2.94 7.93 -7.22
N GLY A 89 -2.05 7.59 -6.28
CA GLY A 89 -2.36 7.75 -4.86
C GLY A 89 -2.36 9.19 -4.38
N PRO A 90 -2.68 9.41 -3.09
CA PRO A 90 -3.03 10.73 -2.55
C PRO A 90 -1.87 11.72 -2.50
N PHE A 91 -0.63 11.22 -2.51
CA PHE A 91 0.58 12.03 -2.40
C PHE A 91 1.64 11.62 -3.40
N ARG A 92 2.49 12.58 -3.75
CA ARG A 92 3.73 12.36 -4.51
C ARG A 92 4.94 12.75 -3.66
N PRO A 93 6.03 11.95 -3.69
CA PRO A 93 7.28 12.32 -3.05
C PRO A 93 7.94 13.47 -3.82
N THR A 94 8.59 14.36 -3.09
CA THR A 94 9.45 15.40 -3.65
C THR A 94 10.92 15.11 -3.33
N THR A 95 11.82 15.77 -4.04
CA THR A 95 13.28 15.65 -3.84
C THR A 95 13.76 16.06 -2.44
N GLY A 96 12.93 16.75 -1.65
CA GLY A 96 13.24 17.22 -0.29
C GLY A 96 12.63 16.37 0.82
N ASN A 97 12.48 15.05 0.63
CA ASN A 97 11.88 14.13 1.61
C ASN A 97 10.48 14.55 2.11
N SER A 98 9.75 15.29 1.29
CA SER A 98 8.42 15.80 1.62
C SER A 98 7.38 15.15 0.71
N LEU A 99 6.12 15.15 1.15
CA LEU A 99 4.98 14.68 0.36
C LEU A 99 4.13 15.87 -0.06
N VAL A 100 3.80 15.93 -1.35
CA VAL A 100 2.83 16.90 -1.89
C VAL A 100 1.56 16.19 -2.30
N ARG A 101 0.41 16.86 -2.17
CA ARG A 101 -0.88 16.28 -2.53
C ARG A 101 -0.98 16.06 -4.04
N ASN A 102 -1.54 14.93 -4.44
CA ASN A 102 -1.88 14.65 -5.83
C ASN A 102 -3.29 15.15 -6.14
N GLU A 103 -3.41 16.23 -6.92
CA GLU A 103 -4.71 16.78 -7.33
C GLU A 103 -5.55 15.84 -8.20
N TYR A 104 -4.95 14.80 -8.78
CA TYR A 104 -5.61 13.80 -9.61
C TYR A 104 -5.65 12.43 -8.94
N SER A 105 -5.63 12.38 -7.60
CA SER A 105 -5.68 11.11 -6.89
C SER A 105 -7.01 10.38 -7.10
N TRP A 106 -6.93 9.07 -7.27
CA TRP A 106 -8.11 8.21 -7.37
C TRP A 106 -8.89 8.12 -6.05
N ASN A 107 -8.27 8.43 -4.90
CA ASN A 107 -9.00 8.43 -3.63
C ASN A 107 -10.03 9.56 -3.53
N LYS A 108 -10.12 10.45 -4.52
CA LYS A 108 -11.26 11.37 -4.64
C LYS A 108 -12.58 10.64 -4.90
N GLU A 109 -12.52 9.48 -5.57
CA GLU A 109 -13.70 8.74 -6.03
C GLU A 109 -13.81 7.32 -5.46
N ALA A 110 -12.81 6.84 -4.74
CA ALA A 110 -12.79 5.48 -4.21
C ALA A 110 -11.99 5.37 -2.90
N ASN A 111 -12.28 4.32 -2.14
CA ASN A 111 -11.37 3.83 -1.11
C ASN A 111 -10.29 3.00 -1.81
N MET A 112 -9.02 3.41 -1.71
CA MET A 112 -7.92 2.80 -2.44
C MET A 112 -7.15 1.83 -1.55
N LEU A 113 -7.05 0.56 -1.95
CA LEU A 113 -6.24 -0.45 -1.30
C LEU A 113 -5.06 -0.82 -2.20
N TYR A 114 -3.86 -0.43 -1.80
CA TYR A 114 -2.61 -0.81 -2.46
C TYR A 114 -2.03 -2.01 -1.74
N LEU A 115 -1.85 -3.12 -2.46
CA LEU A 115 -1.34 -4.36 -1.88
C LEU A 115 -0.01 -4.75 -2.55
N GLU A 116 1.01 -4.98 -1.74
CA GLU A 116 2.28 -5.49 -2.21
C GLU A 116 2.21 -7.01 -2.35
N SER A 117 2.44 -7.50 -3.57
CA SER A 117 2.30 -8.92 -3.87
C SER A 117 3.22 -9.32 -5.04
N PRO A 118 3.92 -10.47 -4.93
CA PRO A 118 3.85 -11.46 -3.84
C PRO A 118 4.71 -11.05 -2.63
N ALA A 119 4.82 -11.93 -1.63
CA ALA A 119 5.80 -11.76 -0.56
C ALA A 119 7.23 -11.61 -1.14
N GLY A 120 8.04 -10.72 -0.55
CA GLY A 120 9.32 -10.27 -1.10
C GLY A 120 9.24 -8.97 -1.90
N VAL A 121 8.03 -8.49 -2.22
CA VAL A 121 7.82 -7.17 -2.82
C VAL A 121 7.65 -6.10 -1.75
N GLY A 122 8.52 -5.09 -1.80
CA GLY A 122 8.49 -3.95 -0.89
C GLY A 122 8.66 -4.37 0.57
N PHE A 123 7.63 -4.12 1.38
CA PHE A 123 7.58 -4.50 2.79
C PHE A 123 6.96 -5.88 3.02
N SER A 124 6.36 -6.52 2.00
CA SER A 124 5.82 -7.87 2.13
C SER A 124 6.91 -8.91 2.31
N TYR A 125 6.68 -9.90 3.17
CA TYR A 125 7.72 -10.88 3.51
C TYR A 125 7.15 -12.30 3.72
N SER A 126 8.06 -13.27 3.64
CA SER A 126 7.90 -14.64 4.11
C SER A 126 9.07 -14.97 5.01
N ALA A 127 8.82 -15.64 6.13
CA ALA A 127 9.90 -16.07 7.01
C ALA A 127 10.58 -17.37 6.56
N ASN A 128 10.08 -18.00 5.48
CA ASN A 128 10.74 -19.12 4.83
C ASN A 128 11.55 -18.59 3.63
N ASP A 129 12.87 -18.50 3.78
CA ASP A 129 13.75 -17.97 2.75
C ASP A 129 13.73 -18.77 1.45
N SER A 130 13.40 -20.07 1.50
CA SER A 130 13.27 -20.85 0.28
C SER A 130 12.17 -20.28 -0.63
N PHE A 131 11.17 -19.58 -0.06
CA PHE A 131 10.12 -18.88 -0.80
C PHE A 131 10.63 -18.05 -1.95
N TYR A 132 11.65 -17.25 -1.69
CA TYR A 132 12.16 -16.29 -2.67
C TYR A 132 12.84 -16.96 -3.86
N SER A 133 13.32 -18.20 -3.71
CA SER A 133 14.01 -18.92 -4.79
C SER A 133 13.09 -19.41 -5.91
N TYR A 134 11.77 -19.46 -5.66
CA TYR A 134 10.79 -19.96 -6.62
C TYR A 134 9.77 -18.91 -7.07
N VAL A 135 9.89 -17.64 -6.65
CA VAL A 135 8.96 -16.58 -7.08
C VAL A 135 9.13 -16.29 -8.57
N THR A 136 8.13 -16.65 -9.37
CA THR A 136 8.04 -16.35 -10.81
C THR A 136 6.85 -15.45 -11.11
N ASP A 137 6.75 -14.99 -12.36
CA ASP A 137 5.56 -14.29 -12.87
C ASP A 137 4.29 -15.12 -12.73
N GLU A 138 4.38 -16.43 -12.98
CA GLU A 138 3.25 -17.36 -12.88
C GLU A 138 2.76 -17.47 -11.43
N ILE A 139 3.67 -17.67 -10.48
CA ILE A 139 3.31 -17.71 -9.05
C ILE A 139 2.76 -16.37 -8.58
N THR A 140 3.35 -15.27 -9.02
CA THR A 140 2.87 -13.91 -8.74
C THR A 140 1.43 -13.72 -9.24
N GLY A 141 1.14 -14.14 -10.48
CA GLY A 141 -0.20 -14.09 -11.06
C GLY A 141 -1.20 -14.94 -10.30
N PHE A 142 -0.82 -16.18 -9.96
CA PHE A 142 -1.66 -17.07 -9.16
C PHE A 142 -1.95 -16.49 -7.78
N HIS A 143 -0.95 -15.95 -7.09
CA HIS A 143 -1.13 -15.32 -5.78
C HIS A 143 -2.07 -14.11 -5.87
N LYS A 144 -1.90 -13.24 -6.87
CA LYS A 144 -2.79 -12.10 -7.10
C LYS A 144 -4.23 -12.54 -7.35
N LEU A 145 -4.42 -13.58 -8.16
CA LEU A 145 -5.74 -14.15 -8.42
C LEU A 145 -6.35 -14.73 -7.13
N SER A 146 -5.58 -15.49 -6.36
CA SER A 146 -6.05 -16.11 -5.13
C SER A 146 -6.54 -15.08 -4.10
N ILE A 147 -5.92 -13.89 -4.05
CA ILE A 147 -6.33 -12.78 -3.17
C ILE A 147 -7.71 -12.21 -3.58
N ILE A 148 -7.99 -12.16 -4.89
CA ILE A 148 -9.29 -11.67 -5.41
C ILE A 148 -10.40 -12.69 -5.14
N PHE A 149 -10.08 -13.98 -5.18
CA PHE A 149 -11.03 -15.08 -5.05
C PHE A 149 -10.99 -15.77 -3.69
N VAL A 150 -10.38 -15.17 -2.65
CA VAL A 150 -10.51 -15.69 -1.28
C VAL A 150 -12.01 -15.74 -1.02
N PRO A 151 -12.61 -16.93 -0.82
CA PRO A 151 -14.00 -16.97 -0.42
C PRO A 151 -14.06 -16.20 0.89
N LEU A 152 -14.91 -15.17 0.93
CA LEU A 152 -15.39 -14.62 2.18
C LEU A 152 -16.14 -15.77 2.88
N HIS A 153 -15.41 -16.68 3.50
CA HIS A 153 -15.98 -17.58 4.48
C HIS A 153 -16.14 -16.74 5.74
N ASP A 154 -17.35 -16.20 5.81
CA ASP A 154 -18.14 -15.85 6.98
C ASP A 154 -17.41 -16.01 8.32
N ASN A 155 -17.25 -14.87 9.00
CA ASN A 155 -17.27 -14.79 10.45
C ASN A 155 -18.28 -13.70 10.83
#